data_AF-A0A6A6N945-F1
#
_entry.id   AF-A0A6A6N945-F1
#
_cell.length_a   1.000
_cell.length_b   1.000
_cell.length_c   1.000
_cell.angle_alpha   90.00
_cell.angle_beta   90.00
_cell.angle_gamma   90.00
#
_symmetry.space_group_name_H-M   'P 1'
#
loop_
_entity.id
_entity.type
_entity.pdbx_description
1 polymer ?
#
loop_
_entity_poly.entity_id
_entity_poly.type
_entity_poly.pdbx_seq_one_letter_code
_entity_poly.pdbx_strand_id
1 'polypeptide(L)'
;MNDLYYTVVATQVDQYIHRTLVEEDANNFCGSNGELYDASSEAGKKLYRKGDFAESQVASLDSYILKKVGLFPDVLERKVMHHFEQGDYVSAMVTGEFYTKKDLFPGFGRPFVFYAEILQKVRHTSEAKDAARVALKSPWWTLGCAYQEVASIAQWEDEQIEYIKEKVTEEGRQEDLKKGKAPAQIALDEAAFLLDLASIEGTWAEVRERIAECYKEAGFNDIARFILYED
;
A
#
# COMPACT_ATOMS: atom_id res chain seq x y z
N MET A 1 3.62 3.16 18.15
CA MET A 1 4.15 3.50 16.81
C MET A 1 4.46 2.17 16.16
N ASN A 2 3.46 1.58 15.50
CA ASN A 2 3.57 0.27 14.84
C ASN A 2 4.08 0.53 13.41
N ASP A 3 5.40 0.70 13.26
CA ASP A 3 6.05 1.13 12.01
C ASP A 3 6.31 -0.02 11.02
N LEU A 4 5.30 -0.83 10.69
CA LEU A 4 5.51 -1.98 9.80
C LEU A 4 4.44 -2.24 8.75
N TYR A 5 3.48 -1.33 8.56
CA TYR A 5 2.36 -1.63 7.66
C TYR A 5 2.58 -1.25 6.18
N TYR A 6 3.55 -0.40 5.81
CA TYR A 6 3.65 0.08 4.40
C TYR A 6 5.05 0.45 3.89
N THR A 7 6.10 -0.17 4.41
CA THR A 7 7.49 0.28 4.17
C THR A 7 8.01 0.03 2.74
N VAL A 8 7.37 -0.85 1.95
CA VAL A 8 7.92 -1.28 0.65
C VAL A 8 6.85 -1.36 -0.44
N VAL A 9 6.41 -0.21 -0.95
CA VAL A 9 5.84 -0.14 -2.29
C VAL A 9 6.74 0.72 -3.13
N ALA A 10 7.62 0.06 -3.90
CA ALA A 10 8.32 0.68 -5.01
C ALA A 10 7.55 0.34 -6.29
N THR A 11 7.41 1.30 -7.19
CA THR A 11 6.75 1.03 -8.49
C THR A 11 7.62 0.17 -9.40
N GLN A 12 8.93 0.11 -9.14
CA GLN A 12 9.92 -0.61 -9.93
C GLN A 12 11.01 -1.18 -9.02
N VAL A 13 11.58 -2.33 -9.42
CA VAL A 13 12.69 -3.00 -8.71
C VAL A 13 13.90 -2.07 -8.57
N ASP A 14 14.21 -1.31 -9.62
CA ASP A 14 15.32 -0.35 -9.62
C ASP A 14 15.16 0.73 -8.54
N GLN A 15 13.94 1.23 -8.33
CA GLN A 15 13.66 2.21 -7.27
C GLN A 15 13.85 1.60 -5.88
N TYR A 16 13.44 0.33 -5.71
CA TYR A 16 13.64 -0.39 -4.45
C TYR A 16 15.13 -0.56 -4.15
N ILE A 17 15.90 -1.10 -5.10
CA ILE A 17 17.35 -1.29 -4.96
C ILE A 17 18.03 0.05 -4.69
N HIS A 18 17.76 1.08 -5.49
CA HIS A 18 18.37 2.40 -5.32
C HIS A 18 18.06 2.98 -3.94
N ARG A 19 16.80 2.92 -3.49
CA ARG A 19 16.42 3.37 -2.14
C ARG A 19 17.20 2.63 -1.05
N THR A 20 17.24 1.29 -1.12
CA THR A 20 17.95 0.46 -0.13
C THR A 20 19.44 0.84 -0.04
N LEU A 21 20.09 1.05 -1.18
CA LEU A 21 21.51 1.43 -1.22
C LEU A 21 21.76 2.84 -0.66
N VAL A 22 20.87 3.80 -0.95
CA VAL A 22 20.98 5.17 -0.40
C VAL A 22 20.77 5.17 1.11
N GLU A 23 19.76 4.43 1.60
CA GLU A 23 19.49 4.30 3.03
C GLU A 23 20.63 3.60 3.76
N GLU A 24 21.21 2.54 3.20
CA GLU A 24 22.40 1.88 3.75
C GLU A 24 23.58 2.87 3.83
N ASP A 25 23.85 3.60 2.76
CA ASP A 25 24.94 4.56 2.70
C ASP A 25 24.78 5.72 3.69
N ALA A 26 23.56 6.24 3.85
CA ALA A 26 23.24 7.26 4.84
C ALA A 26 23.33 6.75 6.29
N ASN A 27 23.00 5.46 6.51
CA ASN A 27 22.99 4.82 7.83
C ASN A 27 24.32 4.18 8.24
N ASN A 28 25.37 4.22 7.41
CA ASN A 28 26.71 3.64 7.65
C ASN A 28 27.49 4.24 8.85
N PHE A 29 26.80 4.87 9.80
CA PHE A 29 27.27 5.06 11.17
C PHE A 29 27.29 3.77 12.01
N CYS A 30 26.72 2.65 11.53
CA CYS A 30 26.55 1.40 12.31
C CYS A 30 27.07 0.13 11.63
N GLY A 31 28.26 0.16 11.02
CA GLY A 31 29.04 -1.05 10.74
C GLY A 31 28.49 -2.04 9.71
N SER A 32 27.56 -1.65 8.83
CA SER A 32 27.26 -2.46 7.64
C SER A 32 28.50 -2.47 6.75
N ASN A 33 29.03 -3.65 6.45
CA ASN A 33 30.22 -3.82 5.59
C ASN A 33 29.92 -3.55 4.10
N GLY A 34 28.78 -2.94 3.76
CA GLY A 34 28.35 -2.73 2.38
C GLY A 34 27.89 -4.02 1.70
N GLU A 35 27.40 -4.98 2.47
CA GLU A 35 26.97 -6.30 2.00
C GLU A 35 25.84 -6.20 0.98
N LEU A 36 24.88 -5.26 1.17
CA LEU A 36 23.79 -5.06 0.21
C LEU A 36 24.30 -4.43 -1.09
N TYR A 37 25.25 -3.49 -0.99
CA TYR A 37 25.94 -2.94 -2.16
C TYR A 37 26.65 -4.04 -2.97
N ASP A 38 27.37 -4.94 -2.31
CA ASP A 38 28.07 -6.04 -2.97
C ASP A 38 27.08 -7.07 -3.55
N ALA A 39 26.00 -7.39 -2.82
CA ALA A 39 24.93 -8.28 -3.28
C ALA A 39 24.18 -7.72 -4.51
N SER A 40 24.00 -6.40 -4.58
CA SER A 40 23.33 -5.74 -5.71
C SER A 40 24.16 -5.72 -7.00
N SER A 41 25.45 -6.04 -6.92
CA SER A 41 26.36 -6.25 -8.06
C SER A 41 26.26 -5.13 -9.11
N GLU A 42 26.27 -5.47 -10.40
CA GLU A 42 26.21 -4.51 -11.50
C GLU A 42 24.91 -3.71 -11.56
N ALA A 43 23.80 -4.23 -11.02
CA ALA A 43 22.54 -3.48 -10.98
C ALA A 43 22.63 -2.31 -10.00
N GLY A 44 23.13 -2.55 -8.78
CA GLY A 44 23.31 -1.48 -7.79
C GLY A 44 24.32 -0.42 -8.21
N LYS A 45 25.46 -0.83 -8.78
CA LYS A 45 26.49 0.11 -9.26
C LYS A 45 25.97 1.08 -10.34
N LYS A 46 25.01 0.64 -11.16
CA LYS A 46 24.37 1.49 -12.18
C LYS A 46 23.38 2.49 -11.58
N LEU A 47 22.75 2.11 -10.47
CA LEU A 47 21.68 2.88 -9.85
C LEU A 47 22.19 3.88 -8.81
N TYR A 48 23.23 3.52 -8.06
CA TYR A 48 23.76 4.34 -6.96
C TYR A 48 25.27 4.15 -6.77
N ARG A 49 26.01 5.25 -6.62
CA ARG A 49 27.40 5.22 -6.18
C ARG A 49 27.48 5.65 -4.71
N LYS A 50 28.21 4.88 -3.90
CA LYS A 50 28.44 5.20 -2.47
C LYS A 50 28.99 6.64 -2.34
N GLY A 51 28.40 7.42 -1.46
CA GLY A 51 28.70 8.83 -1.25
C GLY A 51 27.84 9.81 -2.05
N ASP A 52 27.06 9.36 -3.05
CA ASP A 52 26.26 10.27 -3.90
C ASP A 52 25.27 11.11 -3.07
N PHE A 53 24.67 10.55 -2.01
CA PHE A 53 23.82 11.31 -1.11
C PHE A 53 24.57 12.46 -0.43
N ALA A 54 25.75 12.19 0.14
CA ALA A 54 26.58 13.20 0.79
C ALA A 54 27.08 14.27 -0.20
N GLU A 55 27.50 13.84 -1.41
CA GLU A 55 27.94 14.73 -2.49
C GLU A 55 26.80 15.62 -3.03
N SER A 56 25.55 15.14 -2.98
CA SER A 56 24.40 15.87 -3.50
C SER A 56 24.05 17.15 -2.73
N GLN A 57 24.55 17.29 -1.49
CA GLN A 57 24.24 18.39 -0.57
C GLN A 57 22.73 18.58 -0.30
N VAL A 58 21.91 17.55 -0.54
CA VAL A 58 20.48 17.60 -0.24
C VAL A 58 20.28 17.53 1.27
N ALA A 59 19.48 18.46 1.81
CA ALA A 59 19.35 18.67 3.25
C ALA A 59 18.81 17.46 4.05
N SER A 60 18.05 16.56 3.42
CA SER A 60 17.52 15.37 4.09
C SER A 60 17.48 14.16 3.16
N LEU A 61 17.58 12.97 3.76
CA LEU A 61 17.48 11.69 3.07
C LEU A 61 16.14 11.56 2.32
N ASP A 62 15.02 11.89 2.97
CA ASP A 62 13.69 11.86 2.35
C ASP A 62 13.61 12.81 1.14
N SER A 63 14.22 13.99 1.22
CA SER A 63 14.28 14.91 0.08
C SER A 63 15.12 14.37 -1.07
N TYR A 64 16.19 13.65 -0.77
CA TYR A 64 17.00 12.99 -1.79
C TYR A 64 16.20 11.88 -2.47
N ILE A 65 15.59 11.00 -1.69
CA ILE A 65 14.79 9.87 -2.18
C ILE A 65 13.68 10.37 -3.13
N LEU A 66 12.88 11.35 -2.70
CA LEU A 66 11.78 11.89 -3.52
C LEU A 66 12.24 12.56 -4.81
N LYS A 67 13.47 13.10 -4.85
CA LYS A 67 14.00 13.83 -6.02
C LYS A 67 14.80 12.95 -6.98
N LYS A 68 15.51 11.94 -6.46
CA LYS A 68 16.53 11.18 -7.19
C LYS A 68 16.18 9.72 -7.39
N VAL A 69 15.32 9.17 -6.53
CA VAL A 69 14.98 7.74 -6.54
C VAL A 69 13.56 7.53 -7.04
N GLY A 70 12.56 8.06 -6.34
CA GLY A 70 11.16 7.82 -6.66
C GLY A 70 10.22 8.26 -5.55
N LEU A 71 8.93 8.06 -5.79
CA LEU A 71 7.87 8.34 -4.82
C LEU A 71 7.59 7.06 -4.03
N PHE A 72 7.59 7.18 -2.71
CA PHE A 72 7.29 6.09 -1.81
C PHE A 72 6.23 6.54 -0.79
N PRO A 73 5.24 5.68 -0.47
CA PRO A 73 4.20 5.95 0.51
C PRO A 73 4.73 6.53 1.81
N ASP A 74 5.63 5.81 2.47
CA ASP A 74 6.16 6.14 3.78
C ASP A 74 7.02 7.43 3.77
N VAL A 75 7.76 7.69 2.69
CA VAL A 75 8.56 8.93 2.54
C VAL A 75 7.64 10.16 2.37
N LEU A 76 6.54 10.02 1.63
CA LEU A 76 5.53 11.08 1.51
C LEU A 76 4.82 11.33 2.85
N GLU A 77 4.47 10.27 3.57
CA GLU A 77 3.85 10.34 4.89
C GLU A 77 4.77 11.03 5.90
N ARG A 78 6.06 10.66 5.96
CA ARG A 78 7.07 11.36 6.80
C ARG A 78 7.20 12.83 6.45
N LYS A 79 7.19 13.17 5.16
CA LYS A 79 7.23 14.57 4.71
C LYS A 79 6.01 15.37 5.18
N VAL A 80 4.82 14.79 5.13
CA VAL A 80 3.60 15.42 5.68
C VAL A 80 3.74 15.63 7.18
N MET A 81 4.20 14.62 7.92
CA MET A 81 4.38 14.72 9.37
C MET A 81 5.39 15.81 9.74
N HIS A 82 6.48 15.94 8.98
CA HIS A 82 7.44 17.04 9.16
C HIS A 82 6.78 18.41 8.96
N HIS A 83 5.93 18.59 7.95
CA HIS A 83 5.18 19.85 7.77
C HIS A 83 4.29 20.17 8.98
N PHE A 84 3.62 19.17 9.57
CA PHE A 84 2.86 19.35 10.81
C PHE A 84 3.74 19.76 11.99
N GLU A 85 4.92 19.16 12.16
CA GLU A 85 5.87 19.52 13.22
C GLU A 85 6.34 20.96 13.13
N GLN A 86 6.46 21.50 11.91
CA GLN A 86 6.81 22.90 11.66
C GLN A 86 5.60 23.85 11.76
N GLY A 87 4.39 23.34 12.01
CA GLY A 87 3.15 24.12 12.01
C GLY A 87 2.70 24.58 10.61
N ASP A 88 3.27 24.02 9.55
CA ASP A 88 2.91 24.30 8.16
C ASP A 88 1.79 23.38 7.68
N TYR A 89 0.58 23.65 8.17
CA TYR A 89 -0.61 22.88 7.86
C TYR A 89 -0.97 22.90 6.37
N VAL A 90 -0.68 24.00 5.66
CA VAL A 90 -0.98 24.14 4.23
C VAL A 90 -0.12 23.18 3.43
N SER A 91 1.19 23.14 3.66
CA SER A 91 2.07 22.20 2.97
C SER A 91 1.77 20.75 3.34
N ALA A 92 1.35 20.48 4.58
CA ALA A 92 0.90 19.15 4.99
C ALA A 92 -0.33 18.69 4.20
N MET A 93 -1.35 19.55 4.06
CA MET A 93 -2.55 19.26 3.26
C MET A 93 -2.24 19.09 1.78
N VAL A 94 -1.45 20.00 1.18
CA VAL A 94 -1.09 19.93 -0.25
C VAL A 94 -0.30 18.66 -0.56
N THR A 95 0.64 18.28 0.31
CA THR A 95 1.42 17.05 0.14
C THR A 95 0.54 15.81 0.33
N GLY A 96 -0.38 15.84 1.31
CA GLY A 96 -1.37 14.79 1.52
C GLY A 96 -2.31 14.59 0.33
N GLU A 97 -2.83 15.68 -0.24
CA GLU A 97 -3.67 15.63 -1.44
C GLU A 97 -2.88 15.10 -2.64
N PHE A 98 -1.65 15.56 -2.83
CA PHE A 98 -0.75 15.05 -3.87
C PHE A 98 -0.57 13.54 -3.80
N TYR A 99 -0.44 12.99 -2.58
CA TYR A 99 -0.30 11.55 -2.35
C TYR A 99 -1.51 10.73 -2.84
N THR A 100 -2.72 11.31 -2.86
CA THR A 100 -3.95 10.64 -3.33
C THR A 100 -4.10 10.57 -4.86
N LYS A 101 -3.17 11.13 -5.62
CA LYS A 101 -3.23 11.13 -7.09
C LYS A 101 -3.24 9.69 -7.63
N LYS A 102 -4.21 9.42 -8.51
CA LYS A 102 -4.52 8.07 -9.03
C LYS A 102 -3.37 7.37 -9.75
N ASP A 103 -2.47 8.14 -10.33
CA ASP A 103 -1.32 7.68 -11.10
C ASP A 103 -0.10 7.34 -10.24
N LEU A 104 -0.08 7.72 -8.95
CA LEU A 104 1.04 7.45 -8.06
C LEU A 104 1.00 6.02 -7.49
N PHE A 105 -0.14 5.64 -6.91
CA PHE A 105 -0.33 4.35 -6.25
C PHE A 105 -1.69 3.75 -6.65
N PRO A 106 -1.83 3.26 -7.90
CA PRO A 106 -3.11 2.81 -8.43
C PRO A 106 -3.62 1.57 -7.67
N GLY A 107 -4.89 1.62 -7.26
CA GLY A 107 -5.56 0.51 -6.56
C GLY A 107 -5.29 0.45 -5.05
N PHE A 108 -4.49 1.37 -4.50
CA PHE A 108 -4.13 1.37 -3.08
C PHE A 108 -5.00 2.35 -2.29
N GLY A 109 -5.54 1.87 -1.16
CA GLY A 109 -6.38 2.65 -0.26
C GLY A 109 -5.60 3.54 0.70
N ARG A 110 -4.38 3.15 1.11
CA ARG A 110 -3.56 3.88 2.10
C ARG A 110 -3.42 5.38 1.84
N PRO A 111 -3.17 5.88 0.61
CA PRO A 111 -3.09 7.32 0.37
C PRO A 111 -4.35 8.08 0.79
N PHE A 112 -5.52 7.52 0.53
CA PHE A 112 -6.81 8.12 0.90
C PHE A 112 -7.08 8.03 2.40
N VAL A 113 -6.68 6.93 3.05
CA VAL A 113 -6.73 6.80 4.52
C VAL A 113 -5.90 7.89 5.17
N PHE A 114 -4.64 8.02 4.76
CA PHE A 114 -3.73 9.01 5.33
C PHE A 114 -4.24 10.43 5.10
N TYR A 115 -4.79 10.73 3.91
CA TYR A 115 -5.39 12.03 3.65
C TYR A 115 -6.62 12.30 4.52
N ALA A 116 -7.45 11.30 4.79
CA ALA A 116 -8.57 11.43 5.74
C ALA A 116 -8.09 11.74 7.17
N GLU A 117 -6.97 11.14 7.62
CA GLU A 117 -6.34 11.45 8.91
C GLU A 117 -5.82 12.89 8.97
N ILE A 118 -5.17 13.38 7.90
CA ILE A 118 -4.71 14.77 7.77
C ILE A 118 -5.90 15.72 7.92
N LEU A 119 -6.99 15.48 7.18
CA LEU A 119 -8.19 16.30 7.18
C LEU A 119 -8.87 16.33 8.56
N GLN A 120 -8.89 15.22 9.30
CA GLN A 120 -9.36 15.23 10.69
C GLN A 120 -8.49 16.08 11.60
N LYS A 121 -7.15 16.00 11.47
CA LYS A 121 -6.22 16.80 12.28
C LYS A 121 -6.45 18.31 12.08
N VAL A 122 -6.79 18.73 10.86
CA VAL A 122 -7.11 20.13 10.54
C VAL A 122 -8.60 20.48 10.70
N ARG A 123 -9.43 19.57 11.23
CA ARG A 123 -10.88 19.74 11.50
C ARG A 123 -11.79 19.90 10.26
N HIS A 124 -11.38 19.35 9.12
CA HIS A 124 -12.19 19.21 7.91
C HIS A 124 -12.92 17.86 7.91
N THR A 125 -13.91 17.72 8.80
CA THR A 125 -14.54 16.41 9.09
C THR A 125 -15.39 15.86 7.94
N SER A 126 -16.05 16.71 7.16
CA SER A 126 -16.80 16.28 5.97
C SER A 126 -15.90 15.69 4.90
N GLU A 127 -14.80 16.36 4.59
CA GLU A 127 -13.85 15.95 3.57
C GLU A 127 -13.08 14.71 4.03
N ALA A 128 -12.75 14.61 5.33
CA ALA A 128 -12.15 13.42 5.90
C ALA A 128 -13.06 12.19 5.72
N LYS A 129 -14.36 12.35 5.99
CA LYS A 129 -15.36 11.30 5.80
C LYS A 129 -15.43 10.85 4.34
N ASP A 130 -15.42 11.80 3.39
CA ASP A 130 -15.45 11.47 1.97
C ASP A 130 -14.16 10.78 1.50
N ALA A 131 -12.99 11.22 1.98
CA ALA A 131 -11.71 10.57 1.71
C ALA A 131 -11.67 9.14 2.25
N ALA A 132 -12.14 8.89 3.47
CA ALA A 132 -12.24 7.56 4.05
C ALA A 132 -13.18 6.64 3.24
N ARG A 133 -14.31 7.16 2.75
CA ARG A 133 -15.22 6.40 1.86
C ARG A 133 -14.58 6.06 0.52
N VAL A 134 -13.69 6.91 0.00
CA VAL A 134 -12.90 6.58 -1.19
C VAL A 134 -11.88 5.49 -0.87
N ALA A 135 -11.23 5.54 0.28
CA ALA A 135 -10.30 4.51 0.72
C ALA A 135 -10.96 3.13 0.79
N LEU A 136 -12.15 3.03 1.38
CA LEU A 136 -12.90 1.78 1.56
C LEU A 136 -13.46 1.18 0.26
N LYS A 137 -13.39 1.90 -0.87
CA LYS A 137 -13.66 1.36 -2.21
C LYS A 137 -12.45 0.67 -2.83
N SER A 138 -11.27 0.80 -2.21
CA SER A 138 -10.06 0.06 -2.57
C SER A 138 -9.99 -1.23 -1.74
N PRO A 139 -9.19 -2.23 -2.14
CA PRO A 139 -9.04 -3.47 -1.38
C PRO A 139 -8.56 -3.18 0.05
N TRP A 140 -9.19 -3.78 1.04
CA TRP A 140 -9.03 -3.46 2.45
C TRP A 140 -7.65 -3.81 3.00
N TRP A 141 -7.00 -4.82 2.42
CA TRP A 141 -5.61 -5.16 2.71
C TRP A 141 -4.61 -4.09 2.24
N THR A 142 -5.03 -3.09 1.46
CA THR A 142 -4.20 -1.96 1.03
C THR A 142 -4.34 -0.71 1.90
N LEU A 143 -5.16 -0.73 2.96
CA LEU A 143 -5.44 0.45 3.78
C LEU A 143 -4.25 0.85 4.67
N GLY A 144 -3.39 -0.10 5.03
CA GLY A 144 -2.24 0.11 5.92
C GLY A 144 -2.61 0.31 7.39
N CYS A 145 -3.87 0.06 7.75
CA CYS A 145 -4.40 0.02 9.10
C CYS A 145 -5.63 -0.90 9.15
N ALA A 146 -6.24 -1.08 10.32
CA ALA A 146 -7.44 -1.90 10.46
C ALA A 146 -8.64 -1.26 9.73
N TYR A 147 -9.47 -2.08 9.08
CA TYR A 147 -10.69 -1.63 8.40
C TYR A 147 -11.56 -0.74 9.29
N GLN A 148 -11.74 -1.13 10.56
CA GLN A 148 -12.60 -0.45 11.53
C GLN A 148 -12.14 0.99 11.81
N GLU A 149 -10.83 1.26 11.75
CA GLU A 149 -10.29 2.61 11.91
C GLU A 149 -10.78 3.51 10.79
N VAL A 150 -10.77 3.02 9.55
CA VAL A 150 -11.23 3.78 8.37
C VAL A 150 -12.76 3.86 8.32
N ALA A 151 -13.45 2.78 8.66
CA ALA A 151 -14.92 2.72 8.72
C ALA A 151 -15.49 3.73 9.74
N SER A 152 -14.81 3.90 10.88
CA SER A 152 -15.16 4.91 11.89
C SER A 152 -15.15 6.33 11.31
N ILE A 153 -14.14 6.66 10.50
CA ILE A 153 -14.02 7.97 9.83
C ILE A 153 -15.11 8.13 8.76
N ALA A 154 -15.36 7.07 7.99
CA ALA A 154 -16.36 7.02 6.94
C ALA A 154 -17.81 7.06 7.46
N GLN A 155 -17.99 6.80 8.76
CA GLN A 155 -19.27 6.54 9.42
C GLN A 155 -20.03 5.41 8.70
N TRP A 156 -19.32 4.31 8.49
CA TRP A 156 -19.88 3.06 7.99
C TRP A 156 -19.99 2.07 9.13
N GLU A 157 -21.10 1.35 9.15
CA GLU A 157 -21.28 0.20 10.04
C GLU A 157 -20.83 -1.08 9.30
N ASP A 158 -21.02 -2.22 9.95
CA ASP A 158 -20.54 -3.52 9.46
C ASP A 158 -21.32 -4.08 8.26
N GLU A 159 -22.30 -3.35 7.68
CA GLU A 159 -23.09 -3.84 6.55
C GLU A 159 -22.24 -4.20 5.33
N GLN A 160 -21.11 -3.51 5.12
CA GLN A 160 -20.19 -3.83 4.03
C GLN A 160 -19.47 -5.16 4.26
N ILE A 161 -19.12 -5.48 5.51
CA ILE A 161 -18.49 -6.76 5.86
C ILE A 161 -19.49 -7.89 5.59
N GLU A 162 -20.73 -7.74 6.05
CA GLU A 162 -21.77 -8.74 5.83
C GLU A 162 -22.10 -8.93 4.35
N TYR A 163 -22.10 -7.85 3.56
CA TYR A 163 -22.23 -7.94 2.11
C TYR A 163 -21.11 -8.76 1.46
N ILE A 164 -19.85 -8.52 1.83
CA ILE A 164 -18.72 -9.28 1.29
C ILE A 164 -18.79 -10.76 1.72
N LYS A 165 -19.16 -11.04 2.97
CA LYS A 165 -19.40 -12.40 3.45
C LYS A 165 -20.49 -13.12 2.66
N GLU A 166 -21.59 -12.44 2.34
CA GLU A 166 -22.63 -12.99 1.47
C GLU A 166 -22.08 -13.30 0.06
N LYS A 167 -21.25 -12.41 -0.49
CA LYS A 167 -20.70 -12.56 -1.84
C LYS A 167 -19.72 -13.71 -2.03
N VAL A 168 -19.03 -14.14 -0.97
CA VAL A 168 -18.14 -15.31 -1.03
C VAL A 168 -18.89 -16.65 -0.84
N THR A 169 -20.20 -16.63 -0.59
CA THR A 169 -21.01 -17.86 -0.53
C THR A 169 -21.35 -18.41 -1.92
N GLU A 170 -21.73 -19.69 -1.99
CA GLU A 170 -22.22 -20.30 -3.22
C GLU A 170 -23.51 -19.63 -3.70
N GLU A 171 -24.41 -19.24 -2.79
CA GLU A 171 -25.61 -18.47 -3.13
C GLU A 171 -25.27 -17.13 -3.78
N GLY A 172 -24.29 -16.40 -3.23
CA GLY A 172 -23.78 -15.15 -3.79
C GLY A 172 -23.19 -15.34 -5.19
N ARG A 173 -22.42 -16.41 -5.38
CA ARG A 173 -21.86 -16.82 -6.68
C ARG A 173 -22.94 -17.10 -7.72
N GLN A 174 -23.98 -17.85 -7.36
CA GLN A 174 -25.10 -18.17 -8.24
C GLN A 174 -25.93 -16.92 -8.59
N GLU A 175 -26.06 -15.98 -7.67
CA GLU A 175 -26.72 -14.69 -7.94
C GLU A 175 -25.96 -13.89 -9.01
N ASP A 176 -24.64 -13.81 -8.90
CA ASP A 176 -23.79 -13.09 -9.85
C ASP A 176 -23.76 -13.75 -11.24
N LEU A 177 -23.82 -15.09 -11.31
CA LEU A 177 -24.02 -15.84 -12.55
C LEU A 177 -25.36 -15.51 -13.20
N LYS A 178 -26.46 -15.47 -12.43
CA LYS A 178 -27.80 -15.09 -12.93
C LYS A 178 -27.84 -13.65 -13.45
N LYS A 179 -27.03 -12.76 -12.88
CA LYS A 179 -26.83 -11.38 -13.34
C LYS A 179 -25.97 -11.28 -14.62
N GLY A 180 -25.43 -12.40 -15.12
CA GLY A 180 -24.69 -12.47 -16.37
C GLY A 180 -23.20 -12.13 -16.24
N LYS A 181 -22.63 -12.10 -15.03
CA LYS A 181 -21.19 -11.95 -14.87
C LYS A 181 -20.46 -13.17 -15.43
N ALA A 182 -19.31 -12.94 -16.07
CA ALA A 182 -18.47 -14.02 -16.58
C ALA A 182 -17.89 -14.86 -15.42
N PRO A 183 -17.80 -16.21 -15.54
CA PRO A 183 -17.26 -17.06 -14.47
C PRO A 183 -15.86 -16.65 -14.00
N ALA A 184 -14.98 -16.26 -14.93
CA ALA A 184 -13.64 -15.78 -14.60
C ALA A 184 -13.66 -14.48 -13.76
N GLN A 185 -14.58 -13.55 -14.07
CA GLN A 185 -14.72 -12.33 -13.28
C GLN A 185 -15.25 -12.64 -11.87
N ILE A 186 -16.19 -13.57 -11.74
CA ILE A 186 -16.73 -13.98 -10.44
C ILE A 186 -15.63 -14.60 -9.59
N ALA A 187 -14.76 -15.45 -10.16
CA ALA A 187 -13.63 -16.01 -9.45
C ALA A 187 -12.64 -14.93 -8.97
N LEU A 188 -12.35 -13.92 -9.80
CA LEU A 188 -11.50 -12.80 -9.39
C LEU A 188 -12.15 -11.92 -8.30
N ASP A 189 -13.45 -11.65 -8.40
CA ASP A 189 -14.21 -10.92 -7.38
C ASP A 189 -14.16 -11.68 -6.04
N GLU A 190 -14.37 -13.01 -6.06
CA GLU A 190 -14.29 -13.87 -4.88
C GLU A 190 -12.89 -13.84 -4.26
N ALA A 191 -11.82 -13.94 -5.07
CA ALA A 191 -10.46 -13.81 -4.57
C ALA A 191 -10.22 -12.47 -3.88
N ALA A 192 -10.70 -11.36 -4.46
CA ALA A 192 -10.57 -10.03 -3.87
C ALA A 192 -11.31 -9.94 -2.51
N PHE A 193 -12.53 -10.47 -2.45
CA PHE A 193 -13.32 -10.51 -1.22
C PHE A 193 -12.68 -11.37 -0.12
N LEU A 194 -12.11 -12.52 -0.47
CA LEU A 194 -11.38 -13.36 0.48
C LEU A 194 -10.14 -12.66 1.05
N LEU A 195 -9.40 -11.92 0.22
CA LEU A 195 -8.26 -11.12 0.69
C LEU A 195 -8.72 -10.01 1.65
N ASP A 196 -9.83 -9.34 1.34
CA ASP A 196 -10.39 -8.27 2.19
C ASP A 196 -10.85 -8.81 3.55
N LEU A 197 -11.58 -9.94 3.57
CA LEU A 197 -12.01 -10.59 4.81
C LEU A 197 -10.83 -11.10 5.63
N ALA A 198 -9.86 -11.75 5.00
CA ALA A 198 -8.66 -12.25 5.69
C ALA A 198 -7.83 -11.12 6.30
N SER A 199 -7.85 -9.93 5.70
CA SER A 199 -7.19 -8.74 6.28
C SER A 199 -7.85 -8.27 7.59
N ILE A 200 -9.16 -8.49 7.74
CA ILE A 200 -9.91 -8.16 8.96
C ILE A 200 -9.72 -9.23 10.02
N GLU A 201 -9.84 -10.50 9.62
CA GLU A 201 -9.87 -11.65 10.55
C GLU A 201 -8.48 -12.18 10.89
N GLY A 202 -7.46 -11.83 10.11
CA GLY A 202 -6.10 -12.34 10.27
C GLY A 202 -5.92 -13.79 9.80
N THR A 203 -6.81 -14.28 8.94
CA THR A 203 -6.95 -15.70 8.55
C THR A 203 -6.31 -16.03 7.18
N TRP A 204 -5.25 -15.29 6.79
CA TRP A 204 -4.59 -15.43 5.48
C TRP A 204 -4.24 -16.87 5.07
N ALA A 205 -3.77 -17.68 6.02
CA ALA A 205 -3.40 -19.06 5.77
C ALA A 205 -4.61 -19.92 5.37
N GLU A 206 -5.79 -19.64 5.93
CA GLU A 206 -7.01 -20.42 5.74
C GLU A 206 -7.64 -20.18 4.36
N VAL A 207 -7.51 -18.96 3.84
CA VAL A 207 -8.08 -18.58 2.53
C VAL A 207 -7.12 -18.79 1.36
N ARG A 208 -5.83 -19.07 1.64
CA ARG A 208 -4.75 -19.14 0.63
C ARG A 208 -5.06 -20.11 -0.50
N GLU A 209 -5.47 -21.34 -0.17
CA GLU A 209 -5.76 -22.37 -1.17
C GLU A 209 -6.93 -21.96 -2.07
N ARG A 210 -8.00 -21.41 -1.48
CA ARG A 210 -9.17 -20.98 -2.24
C ARG A 210 -8.85 -19.81 -3.18
N ILE A 211 -8.07 -18.83 -2.71
CA ILE A 211 -7.62 -17.71 -3.57
C ILE A 211 -6.82 -18.24 -4.77
N ALA A 212 -5.90 -19.19 -4.55
CA ALA A 212 -5.15 -19.78 -5.66
C ALA A 212 -6.07 -20.50 -6.66
N GLU A 213 -7.09 -21.21 -6.18
CA GLU A 213 -8.10 -21.84 -7.03
C GLU A 213 -8.88 -20.80 -7.85
N CYS A 214 -9.31 -19.69 -7.24
CA CYS A 214 -9.97 -18.58 -7.94
C CYS A 214 -9.12 -18.02 -9.10
N TYR A 215 -7.82 -17.78 -8.87
CA TYR A 215 -6.92 -17.33 -9.93
C TYR A 215 -6.77 -18.39 -11.04
N LYS A 216 -6.75 -19.66 -10.69
CA LYS A 216 -6.72 -20.76 -11.66
C LYS A 216 -8.00 -20.84 -12.49
N GLU A 217 -9.17 -20.73 -11.87
CA GLU A 217 -10.49 -20.67 -12.53
C GLU A 217 -10.57 -19.48 -13.51
N ALA A 218 -9.93 -18.36 -13.18
CA ALA A 218 -9.82 -17.18 -14.04
C ALA A 218 -8.73 -17.29 -15.13
N GLY A 219 -7.96 -18.37 -15.17
CA GLY A 219 -6.92 -18.63 -16.17
C GLY A 219 -5.51 -18.15 -15.80
N PHE A 220 -5.30 -17.60 -14.61
CA PHE A 220 -4.02 -17.08 -14.12
C PHE A 220 -3.22 -18.15 -13.36
N ASN A 221 -2.82 -19.21 -14.07
CA ASN A 221 -2.12 -20.36 -13.48
C ASN A 221 -0.79 -20.01 -12.81
N ASP A 222 -0.04 -19.04 -13.36
CA ASP A 222 1.25 -18.63 -12.80
C ASP A 222 1.08 -17.90 -11.47
N ILE A 223 0.03 -17.06 -11.34
CA ILE A 223 -0.32 -16.39 -10.08
C ILE A 223 -0.78 -17.43 -9.05
N ALA A 224 -1.64 -18.37 -9.44
CA ALA A 224 -2.08 -19.44 -8.54
C ALA A 224 -0.90 -20.26 -7.99
N ARG A 225 0.09 -20.58 -8.85
CA ARG A 225 1.32 -21.28 -8.43
C ARG A 225 2.16 -20.43 -7.48
N PHE A 226 2.30 -19.14 -7.76
CA PHE A 226 3.03 -18.21 -6.90
C PHE A 226 2.39 -18.12 -5.51
N ILE A 227 1.06 -18.04 -5.43
CA ILE A 227 0.35 -17.98 -4.14
C ILE A 227 0.61 -19.24 -3.31
N LEU A 228 0.65 -20.42 -3.93
CA LEU A 228 0.89 -21.71 -3.26
C LEU A 228 2.37 -22.02 -3.04
N TYR A 229 3.28 -21.14 -3.45
CA TYR A 229 4.70 -21.38 -3.30
C TYR A 229 5.12 -21.30 -1.82
N GLU A 230 5.82 -22.33 -1.34
CA GLU A 230 6.44 -22.39 -0.01
C GLU A 230 7.95 -22.56 -0.19
N ASP A 231 8.73 -21.80 0.57
CA ASP A 231 10.20 -21.87 0.60
C ASP A 231 10.73 -23.08 1.37
#